data_AF-G9YHM0-F1
#
_entry.id   AF-G9YHM0-F1
#
_cell.length_a   1.000
_cell.length_b   1.000
_cell.length_c   1.000
_cell.angle_alpha   90.00
_cell.angle_beta   90.00
_cell.angle_gamma   90.00
#
_symmetry.space_group_name_H-M   'P 1'
#
loop_
_entity.id
_entity.type
_entity.pdbx_description
1 polymer ?
#
loop_
_entity_poly.entity_id
_entity_poly.type
_entity_poly.pdbx_seq_one_letter_code
_entity_poly.pdbx_strand_id
1 'polypeptide(L)'
;MHNNGGIVIVQVKKVVAHGSLDPRLVTIPGIYVDYVVVADEGDHEQAFGCKFDPTLCGDRRAPEDTGGEALPLSAKKIIGRRGALMLKEDVVVNLGGSSRICGGRSR
;
A
#
# COMPACT_ATOMS: atom_id res chain seq x y z
N MET A 1 23.96 0.07 2.89
CA MET A 1 24.28 -0.33 1.49
C MET A 1 25.66 0.16 1.12
N HIS A 2 25.91 1.46 1.05
CA HIS A 2 27.27 2.01 0.98
C HIS A 2 28.17 1.58 2.16
N ASN A 3 27.63 1.63 3.39
CA ASN A 3 28.31 1.11 4.58
C ASN A 3 28.55 -0.41 4.58
N ASN A 4 28.17 -1.11 3.51
CA ASN A 4 28.45 -2.53 3.29
C ASN A 4 28.92 -2.79 1.84
N GLY A 5 29.48 -1.78 1.16
CA GLY A 5 30.06 -1.89 -0.18
C GLY A 5 29.07 -2.17 -1.33
N GLY A 6 27.77 -2.02 -1.11
CA GLY A 6 26.73 -2.27 -2.11
C GLY A 6 26.34 -1.03 -2.91
N ILE A 7 25.85 -1.26 -4.14
CA ILE A 7 25.32 -0.25 -5.06
C ILE A 7 23.83 -0.04 -4.79
N VAL A 8 23.39 1.21 -4.74
CA VAL A 8 21.99 1.63 -4.53
C VAL A 8 21.40 2.18 -5.82
N ILE A 9 20.45 1.42 -6.37
CA ILE A 9 19.68 1.81 -7.55
C ILE A 9 18.25 2.10 -7.11
N VAL A 10 17.72 3.27 -7.46
CA VAL A 10 16.34 3.65 -7.14
C VAL A 10 15.50 3.78 -8.41
N GLN A 11 14.37 3.09 -8.41
CA GLN A 11 13.35 3.23 -9.44
C GLN A 11 12.44 4.41 -9.10
N VAL A 12 12.20 5.30 -10.06
CA VAL A 12 11.36 6.49 -9.90
C VAL A 12 10.36 6.61 -11.03
N LYS A 13 9.24 7.28 -10.76
CA LYS A 13 8.25 7.64 -11.78
C LYS A 13 8.69 8.83 -12.64
N LYS A 14 9.41 9.79 -12.05
CA LYS A 14 9.88 11.00 -12.75
C LYS A 14 11.14 11.57 -12.11
N VAL A 15 11.94 12.26 -12.91
CA VAL A 15 13.03 13.14 -12.47
C VAL A 15 12.52 14.58 -12.49
N VAL A 16 12.90 15.37 -11.49
CA VAL A 16 12.51 16.77 -11.34
C VAL A 16 13.75 17.67 -11.30
N ALA A 17 13.55 18.99 -11.46
CA ALA A 17 14.64 19.96 -11.43
C ALA A 17 15.38 19.94 -10.07
N HIS A 18 16.70 20.13 -10.11
CA HIS A 18 17.52 20.19 -8.91
C HIS A 18 17.02 21.29 -7.94
N GLY A 19 16.89 20.96 -6.65
CA GLY A 19 16.41 21.88 -5.60
C GLY A 19 14.90 22.15 -5.61
N SER A 20 14.12 21.49 -6.49
CA SER A 20 12.66 21.69 -6.55
C SER A 20 11.84 20.86 -5.56
N LEU A 21 12.46 19.87 -4.91
CA LEU A 21 11.82 19.06 -3.86
C LEU A 21 11.90 19.78 -2.52
N ASP A 22 10.80 19.80 -1.76
CA ASP A 22 10.81 20.23 -0.37
C ASP A 22 11.72 19.28 0.46
N PRO A 23 12.82 19.77 1.05
CA PRO A 23 13.73 18.94 1.84
C PRO A 23 13.04 18.20 3.00
N ARG A 24 11.91 18.71 3.52
CA ARG A 24 11.14 18.07 4.60
C ARG A 24 10.38 16.83 4.14
N LEU A 25 10.13 16.70 2.83
CA LEU A 25 9.45 15.57 2.21
C LEU A 25 10.44 14.57 1.59
N VAL A 26 11.75 14.83 1.66
CA VAL A 26 12.78 13.92 1.15
C VAL A 26 12.98 12.75 2.11
N THR A 27 12.49 11.58 1.74
CA THR A 27 12.66 10.34 2.53
C THR A 27 14.05 9.72 2.37
N ILE A 28 14.63 9.79 1.16
CA ILE A 28 15.94 9.21 0.85
C ILE A 28 16.87 10.32 0.36
N PRO A 29 17.89 10.73 1.14
CA PRO A 29 18.91 11.66 0.68
C PRO A 29 19.65 11.16 -0.55
N GLY A 30 19.89 12.05 -1.53
CA GLY A 30 20.56 11.70 -2.79
C GLY A 30 21.98 11.17 -2.63
N ILE A 31 22.67 11.50 -1.52
CA ILE A 31 24.00 10.98 -1.19
C ILE A 31 24.06 9.46 -1.03
N TYR A 32 22.91 8.80 -0.85
CA TYR A 32 22.83 7.34 -0.72
C TYR A 32 22.57 6.62 -2.04
N VAL A 33 22.34 7.34 -3.13
CA VAL A 33 21.86 6.79 -4.41
C VAL A 33 22.98 6.84 -5.44
N ASP A 34 23.30 5.69 -6.04
CA ASP A 34 24.28 5.59 -7.12
C ASP A 34 23.64 5.79 -8.49
N TYR A 35 22.47 5.18 -8.70
CA TYR A 35 21.76 5.22 -9.99
C TYR A 35 20.27 5.45 -9.81
N VAL A 36 19.68 6.21 -10.73
CA VAL A 36 18.25 6.46 -10.82
C VAL A 36 17.72 5.86 -12.11
N VAL A 37 16.68 5.03 -12.02
CA VAL A 37 16.01 4.42 -13.17
C VAL A 37 14.60 4.98 -13.26
N VAL A 38 14.27 5.63 -14.38
CA VAL A 38 12.90 6.04 -14.66
C VAL A 38 12.17 4.84 -15.26
N ALA A 39 11.15 4.34 -14.57
CA ALA A 39 10.39 3.17 -15.01
C ALA A 39 9.06 3.55 -15.66
N ASP A 40 8.52 2.64 -16.47
CA ASP A 40 7.30 2.84 -17.24
C ASP A 40 6.07 2.91 -16.33
N GLU A 41 4.98 3.53 -16.81
CA GLU A 41 3.76 3.70 -16.00
C GLU A 41 3.18 2.39 -15.44
N GLY A 42 3.38 1.28 -16.17
CA GLY A 42 2.94 -0.06 -15.76
C GLY A 42 3.68 -0.64 -14.56
N ASP A 43 4.86 -0.12 -14.24
CA ASP A 43 5.69 -0.59 -13.13
C ASP A 43 5.34 0.10 -11.78
N HIS A 44 4.33 0.98 -11.77
CA HIS A 44 3.94 1.78 -10.61
C HIS A 44 2.53 1.48 -10.10
N GLU A 45 2.10 0.20 -10.13
CA GLU A 45 0.85 -0.21 -9.50
C GLU A 45 0.87 0.07 -7.99
N GLN A 46 -0.16 0.76 -7.48
CA GLN A 46 -0.26 1.13 -6.07
C GLN A 46 -0.77 -0.01 -5.20
N ALA A 47 -1.68 -0.81 -5.76
CA ALA A 47 -2.19 -2.06 -5.23
C ALA A 47 -2.40 -3.03 -6.40
N PHE A 48 -2.48 -4.33 -6.12
CA PHE A 48 -2.55 -5.36 -7.15
C PHE A 48 -3.67 -5.10 -8.17
N GLY A 49 -3.31 -4.85 -9.43
CA GLY A 49 -4.25 -4.58 -10.51
C GLY A 49 -4.97 -3.21 -10.42
N CYS A 50 -4.49 -2.31 -9.57
CA CYS A 50 -5.05 -0.97 -9.39
C CYS A 50 -4.11 0.10 -9.96
N LYS A 51 -4.65 0.94 -10.84
CA LYS A 51 -4.02 2.23 -11.19
C LYS A 51 -3.93 3.11 -9.94
N PHE A 52 -3.08 4.13 -10.01
CA PHE A 52 -2.94 5.12 -8.94
C PHE A 52 -4.28 5.74 -8.54
N ASP A 53 -4.60 5.67 -7.25
CA ASP A 53 -5.76 6.27 -6.62
C ASP A 53 -5.31 7.16 -5.44
N PRO A 54 -5.48 8.48 -5.52
CA PRO A 54 -5.04 9.41 -4.47
C PRO A 54 -5.76 9.19 -3.13
N THR A 55 -6.88 8.46 -3.10
CA THR A 55 -7.58 8.12 -1.86
C THR A 55 -6.86 7.06 -1.02
N LEU A 56 -5.93 6.30 -1.63
CA LEU A 56 -5.17 5.24 -0.97
C LEU A 56 -3.86 5.74 -0.33
N CYS A 57 -3.45 6.99 -0.58
CA CYS A 57 -2.21 7.58 -0.04
C CYS A 57 -2.43 8.86 0.79
N GLY A 58 -3.69 9.23 1.06
CA GLY A 58 -4.01 10.41 1.87
C GLY A 58 -4.01 11.75 1.12
N ASP A 59 -3.74 11.75 -0.18
CA ASP A 59 -3.80 12.96 -1.03
C ASP A 59 -5.25 13.44 -1.23
N ARG A 60 -6.23 12.54 -1.11
CA ARG A 60 -7.66 12.84 -1.20
C ARG A 60 -8.44 11.99 -0.20
N ARG A 61 -9.52 12.56 0.37
CA ARG A 61 -10.49 11.78 1.16
C ARG A 61 -11.53 11.14 0.24
N ALA A 62 -11.79 9.85 0.41
CA ALA A 62 -12.88 9.17 -0.31
C ALA A 62 -14.26 9.73 0.12
N PRO A 63 -15.27 9.74 -0.76
CA PRO A 63 -16.64 10.12 -0.40
C PRO A 63 -17.19 9.26 0.74
N GLU A 64 -17.89 9.89 1.69
CA GLU A 64 -18.41 9.22 2.91
C GLU A 64 -19.52 8.20 2.60
N ASP A 65 -20.17 8.30 1.44
CA ASP A 65 -21.30 7.47 1.04
C ASP A 65 -20.90 6.40 -0.01
N THR A 66 -19.94 5.56 0.36
CA THR A 66 -19.65 4.31 -0.38
C THR A 66 -20.13 3.11 0.42
N GLY A 67 -21.35 3.20 0.95
CA GLY A 67 -22.07 2.08 1.55
C GLY A 67 -22.29 1.00 0.49
N GLY A 68 -21.26 0.19 0.24
CA GLY A 68 -21.33 -0.93 -0.69
C GLY A 68 -22.42 -1.90 -0.25
N GLU A 69 -22.92 -2.68 -1.21
CA GLU A 69 -23.93 -3.70 -0.91
C GLU A 69 -23.47 -4.61 0.23
N ALA A 70 -24.40 -4.94 1.11
CA ALA A 70 -24.11 -5.83 2.22
C ALA A 70 -23.60 -7.17 1.69
N LEU A 71 -22.34 -7.50 1.99
CA LEU A 71 -21.72 -8.75 1.55
C LEU A 71 -22.60 -9.96 1.94
N PRO A 72 -22.79 -10.97 1.09
CA PRO A 72 -23.54 -12.17 1.45
C PRO A 72 -22.91 -12.90 2.63
N LEU A 73 -23.70 -13.68 3.37
CA LEU A 73 -23.17 -14.49 4.46
C LEU A 73 -22.30 -15.61 3.89
N SER A 74 -21.03 -15.62 4.29
CA SER A 74 -20.02 -16.60 3.89
C SER A 74 -19.18 -17.01 5.09
N ALA A 75 -18.45 -18.11 4.99
CA ALA A 75 -17.51 -18.54 6.04
C ALA A 75 -16.49 -17.44 6.40
N LYS A 76 -15.97 -16.70 5.39
CA LYS A 76 -15.10 -15.54 5.61
C LYS A 76 -15.81 -14.44 6.42
N LYS A 77 -17.08 -14.15 6.12
CA LYS A 77 -17.87 -13.17 6.87
C LYS A 77 -18.14 -13.63 8.31
N ILE A 78 -18.36 -14.93 8.54
CA ILE A 78 -18.56 -15.50 9.88
C ILE A 78 -17.29 -15.38 10.72
N ILE A 79 -16.13 -15.77 10.16
CA ILE A 79 -14.83 -15.65 10.83
C ILE A 79 -14.51 -14.18 11.13
N GLY A 80 -14.71 -13.29 10.14
CA GLY A 80 -14.52 -11.85 10.31
C GLY A 80 -15.39 -11.27 11.43
N ARG A 81 -16.68 -11.63 11.48
CA ARG A 81 -17.59 -11.23 12.57
C ARG A 81 -17.10 -11.75 13.93
N ARG A 82 -16.64 -13.00 14.01
CA ARG A 82 -16.12 -13.57 15.26
C ARG A 82 -14.87 -12.84 15.76
N GLY A 83 -13.97 -12.48 14.84
CA GLY A 83 -12.79 -11.67 15.13
C GLY A 83 -13.15 -10.25 15.56
N ALA A 84 -14.14 -9.62 14.92
CA ALA A 84 -14.60 -8.29 15.29
C ALA A 84 -15.13 -8.22 16.74
N LEU A 85 -15.75 -9.30 17.25
CA LEU A 85 -16.18 -9.39 18.65
C LEU A 85 -15.03 -9.44 19.67
N MET A 86 -13.78 -9.61 19.22
CA MET A 86 -12.58 -9.59 20.07
C MET A 86 -11.95 -8.20 20.17
N LEU A 87 -12.40 -7.24 19.35
CA LEU A 87 -11.91 -5.87 19.40
C LEU A 87 -12.42 -5.20 20.67
N LYS A 88 -11.54 -4.43 21.30
CA LYS A 88 -11.86 -3.56 22.44
C LYS A 88 -11.74 -2.12 21.98
N GLU A 89 -12.35 -1.20 22.72
CA GLU A 89 -12.22 0.23 22.45
C GLU A 89 -10.74 0.66 22.56
N ASP A 90 -10.33 1.59 21.69
CA ASP A 90 -8.99 2.21 21.65
C ASP A 90 -7.78 1.26 21.51
N VAL A 91 -7.99 0.04 21.00
CA VAL A 91 -6.87 -0.88 20.71
C VAL A 91 -6.34 -0.70 19.30
N VAL A 92 -5.01 -0.57 19.19
CA VAL A 92 -4.31 -0.62 17.90
C VAL A 92 -4.14 -2.09 17.50
N VAL A 93 -4.68 -2.46 16.34
CA VAL A 93 -4.56 -3.82 15.80
C VAL A 93 -3.85 -3.80 14.44
N ASN A 94 -3.12 -4.87 14.15
CA ASN A 94 -2.59 -5.16 12.82
C ASN A 94 -3.37 -6.34 12.24
N LEU A 95 -4.05 -6.15 11.10
CA LEU A 95 -4.83 -7.19 10.44
C LEU A 95 -4.09 -7.70 9.21
N GLY A 96 -3.76 -8.99 9.21
CA GLY A 96 -3.13 -9.62 8.05
C GLY A 96 -4.07 -9.68 6.83
N GLY A 97 -3.48 -9.59 5.63
CA GLY A 97 -4.22 -9.71 4.38
C GLY A 97 -4.91 -11.07 4.25
N SER A 98 -6.24 -11.08 4.12
CA SER A 98 -7.04 -12.29 3.89
C SER A 98 -7.37 -12.45 2.41
N SER A 99 -6.36 -12.73 1.59
CA SER A 99 -6.56 -13.03 0.15
C SER A 99 -6.86 -14.51 -0.09
N ARG A 100 -6.64 -15.41 0.90
CA ARG A 100 -6.79 -16.87 0.72
C ARG A 100 -7.19 -17.62 2.00
N ILE A 101 -8.39 -17.39 2.53
CA ILE A 101 -9.05 -18.35 3.44
C ILE A 101 -10.54 -18.35 3.10
N CYS A 102 -10.90 -19.09 2.05
CA CYS A 102 -12.19 -19.76 1.80
C CYS A 102 -12.21 -20.27 0.34
N GLY A 103 -11.45 -21.33 0.12
CA GLY A 103 -11.59 -22.22 -1.02
C GLY A 103 -11.45 -23.63 -0.49
N GLY A 104 -12.41 -24.08 0.32
CA GLY A 104 -12.56 -25.51 0.57
C GLY A 104 -12.82 -26.16 -0.78
N ARG A 105 -11.84 -26.93 -1.29
CA ARG A 105 -12.14 -27.94 -2.29
C ARG A 105 -12.99 -28.99 -1.60
N SER A 106 -14.29 -28.90 -1.85
CA SER A 106 -15.16 -30.07 -1.79
C SER A 106 -14.92 -30.85 -3.07
N ARG A 107 -14.31 -32.03 -2.90
CA ARG A 107 -13.98 -33.06 -3.90
C ARG A 107 -12.76 -32.77 -4.79
#